data_AF-A0A7V8DNI2-F1
#
_entry.id   AF-A0A7V8DNI2-F1
#
_cell.length_a   1.000
_cell.length_b   1.000
_cell.length_c   1.000
_cell.angle_alpha   90.00
_cell.angle_beta   90.00
_cell.angle_gamma   90.00
#
_symmetry.space_group_name_H-M   'P 1'
#
loop_
_entity.id
_entity.type
_entity.pdbx_description
1 polymer ?
#
loop_
_entity_poly.entity_id
_entity_poly.type
_entity_poly.pdbx_seq_one_letter_code
_entity_poly.pdbx_strand_id
1 'polypeptide(L)'
;MRAIYVSAGLFSLLAAFGVGVVVGRFVMKDGPQEITMNQNAIPGLFGQNNEFSAAGIPNQDPSQMLPTAPNPPQANLSAAQAEAVASASAAKNCSVSASRSMPIRNWNNFGSISAVAVGENCGTAVVRFVLKTSDGRTLFTLSAPARDLDVAEDASADALKAAIERSLPDSAVRAAAYPQWKEGAATPLGTEFNRETYEAIRAQNLPVICIKLASAPQTCFASDPNSNEIKTLSRG
;
A
#
# COMPACT_ATOMS: atom_id res chain seq x y z
N MET A 1 33.89 -34.35 -24.72
CA MET A 1 33.40 -34.97 -23.48
C MET A 1 34.55 -34.99 -22.49
N ARG A 2 34.54 -34.12 -21.47
CA ARG A 2 35.52 -34.14 -20.38
C ARG A 2 34.76 -34.21 -19.07
N ALA A 3 34.97 -35.31 -18.36
CA ALA A 3 34.39 -35.61 -17.06
C ALA A 3 35.09 -34.79 -15.97
N ILE A 4 34.30 -34.23 -15.05
CA ILE A 4 34.80 -33.62 -13.81
C ILE A 4 34.28 -34.51 -12.67
N TYR A 5 35.22 -35.20 -12.02
CA TYR A 5 35.00 -36.01 -10.83
C TYR A 5 35.18 -35.15 -9.56
N VAL A 6 34.16 -35.24 -8.70
CA VAL A 6 34.20 -35.39 -7.23
C VAL A 6 35.15 -34.51 -6.41
N SER A 7 34.56 -33.78 -5.45
CA SER A 7 35.16 -33.58 -4.12
C SER A 7 34.02 -33.49 -3.09
N ALA A 8 33.58 -34.65 -2.62
CA ALA A 8 32.81 -34.81 -1.41
C ALA A 8 33.79 -34.90 -0.24
N GLY A 9 33.76 -33.93 0.66
CA GLY A 9 34.59 -33.95 1.86
C GLY A 9 34.61 -32.62 2.58
N LEU A 10 33.67 -32.41 3.51
CA LEU A 10 33.99 -32.23 4.93
C LEU A 10 32.69 -32.10 5.73
N PHE A 11 32.32 -33.22 6.33
CA PHE A 11 31.39 -33.31 7.44
C PHE A 11 32.04 -32.74 8.71
N SER A 12 31.19 -32.22 9.60
CA SER A 12 31.38 -32.18 11.05
C SER A 12 32.42 -31.20 11.62
N LEU A 13 31.95 -30.04 12.07
CA LEU A 13 32.39 -29.50 13.37
C LEU A 13 31.36 -28.50 13.93
N LEU A 14 31.12 -28.60 15.24
CA LEU A 14 30.38 -27.66 16.12
C LEU A 14 28.86 -27.86 16.25
N ALA A 15 28.49 -29.05 16.71
CA ALA A 15 27.44 -29.21 17.71
C ALA A 15 28.07 -29.10 19.11
N ALA A 16 27.93 -27.95 19.76
CA ALA A 16 27.99 -27.77 21.23
C ALA A 16 27.95 -26.27 21.49
N PHE A 17 26.84 -25.75 22.01
CA PHE A 17 26.79 -24.75 23.10
C PHE A 17 25.34 -24.29 23.29
N GLY A 18 24.80 -24.57 24.48
CA GLY A 18 23.88 -23.64 25.13
C GLY A 18 22.38 -23.86 24.94
N VAL A 19 21.86 -24.98 25.43
CA VAL A 19 20.47 -25.06 25.89
C VAL A 19 20.33 -24.14 27.12
N GLY A 20 19.88 -22.91 26.90
CA GLY A 20 19.47 -21.96 27.93
C GLY A 20 17.97 -21.77 27.89
N VAL A 21 17.23 -22.67 28.55
CA VAL A 21 15.78 -22.56 28.72
C VAL A 21 15.50 -21.45 29.74
N VAL A 22 15.01 -20.30 29.28
CA VAL A 22 14.37 -19.31 30.16
C VAL A 22 12.86 -19.55 30.09
N VAL A 23 12.34 -20.34 31.04
CA VAL A 23 10.90 -20.45 31.30
C VAL A 23 10.44 -19.16 31.99
N GLY A 24 10.17 -18.12 31.21
CA GLY A 24 9.47 -16.93 31.67
C GLY A 24 7.97 -17.21 31.79
N ARG A 25 7.52 -17.56 33.00
CA ARG A 25 6.11 -17.74 33.36
C ARG A 25 5.42 -16.37 33.38
N PHE A 26 4.93 -15.89 32.24
CA PHE A 26 4.01 -14.75 32.21
C PHE A 26 2.60 -15.21 32.58
N VAL A 27 2.26 -14.99 33.84
CA VAL A 27 0.89 -14.99 34.33
C VAL A 27 0.28 -13.64 33.91
N MET A 28 -0.41 -13.59 32.77
CA MET A 28 -1.37 -12.51 32.52
C MET A 28 -2.71 -12.93 33.12
N LYS A 29 -3.04 -12.19 34.17
CA LYS A 29 -4.20 -12.31 35.03
C LYS A 29 -5.29 -11.37 34.51
N ASP A 30 -6.47 -11.94 34.31
CA ASP A 30 -7.81 -11.35 34.33
C ASP A 30 -8.18 -10.22 33.34
N GLY A 31 -9.07 -10.56 32.40
CA GLY A 31 -10.29 -9.78 32.17
C GLY A 31 -10.57 -9.38 30.72
N PRO A 32 -11.66 -9.86 30.08
CA PRO A 32 -12.24 -9.17 28.95
C PRO A 32 -12.85 -7.85 29.43
N GLN A 33 -12.27 -6.72 29.03
CA GLN A 33 -12.97 -5.44 29.06
C GLN A 33 -13.99 -5.47 27.93
N GLU A 34 -15.24 -5.81 28.25
CA GLU A 34 -16.39 -5.52 27.39
C GLU A 34 -16.44 -4.01 27.17
N ILE A 35 -15.93 -3.56 26.02
CA ILE A 35 -16.21 -2.22 25.53
C ILE A 35 -17.68 -2.22 25.13
N THR A 36 -18.53 -1.71 26.02
CA THR A 36 -19.93 -1.44 25.76
C THR A 36 -19.99 -0.37 24.67
N MET A 37 -20.15 -0.79 23.42
CA MET A 37 -20.55 0.12 22.35
C MET A 37 -21.93 0.65 22.70
N ASN A 38 -22.00 1.91 23.09
CA ASN A 38 -23.22 2.68 23.23
C ASN A 38 -23.92 2.73 21.86
N GLN A 39 -24.85 1.81 21.64
CA GLN A 39 -25.80 1.85 20.54
C GLN A 39 -26.77 3.01 20.80
N ASN A 40 -26.42 4.20 20.30
CA ASN A 40 -27.44 5.19 19.98
C ASN A 40 -28.20 4.68 18.76
N ALA A 41 -29.21 3.85 19.03
CA ALA A 41 -30.25 3.50 18.09
C ALA A 41 -30.98 4.78 17.68
N ILE A 42 -30.86 5.15 16.41
CA ILE A 42 -31.77 6.09 15.76
C ILE A 42 -33.02 5.28 15.42
N PRO A 43 -34.18 5.52 16.08
CA PRO A 43 -35.40 4.81 15.73
C PRO A 43 -35.83 5.19 14.31
N GLY A 44 -36.15 4.15 13.54
CA GLY A 44 -36.51 4.25 12.14
C GLY A 44 -37.79 5.06 11.90
N LEU A 45 -37.79 5.78 10.78
CA LEU A 45 -39.00 6.23 10.14
C LEU A 45 -39.33 5.25 9.01
N PHE A 46 -40.37 4.45 9.25
CA PHE A 46 -40.98 3.61 8.23
C PHE A 46 -41.66 4.48 7.15
N GLY A 47 -41.59 3.96 5.92
CA GLY A 47 -42.67 4.11 4.95
C GLY A 47 -42.52 5.26 3.97
N GLN A 48 -42.14 4.93 2.73
CA GLN A 48 -42.98 5.27 1.58
C GLN A 48 -42.61 4.42 0.37
N ASN A 49 -43.59 3.61 -0.05
CA ASN A 49 -43.60 2.90 -1.32
C ASN A 49 -43.80 3.95 -2.41
N ASN A 50 -42.76 4.27 -3.18
CA ASN A 50 -42.92 5.05 -4.40
C ASN A 50 -42.85 4.09 -5.60
N GLU A 51 -44.04 3.63 -6.00
CA GLU A 51 -44.33 3.17 -7.35
C GLU A 51 -44.16 4.37 -8.31
N PHE A 52 -42.92 4.62 -8.74
CA PHE A 52 -42.67 5.59 -9.80
C PHE A 52 -42.97 4.91 -11.14
N SER A 53 -44.20 5.13 -11.60
CA SER A 53 -44.69 4.72 -12.91
C SER A 53 -43.81 5.30 -14.02
N ALA A 54 -43.45 4.42 -14.95
CA ALA A 54 -42.73 4.72 -16.17
C ALA A 54 -43.58 5.60 -17.09
N ALA A 55 -43.28 6.90 -17.13
CA ALA A 55 -43.62 7.77 -18.24
C ALA A 55 -42.31 8.14 -18.96
N GLY A 56 -42.21 7.75 -20.23
CA GLY A 56 -41.01 7.93 -21.06
C GLY A 56 -40.57 9.38 -21.14
N ILE A 57 -39.44 9.70 -20.50
CA ILE A 57 -38.71 10.94 -20.72
C ILE A 57 -37.70 10.67 -21.84
N PRO A 58 -37.75 11.40 -22.98
CA PRO A 58 -36.73 11.28 -24.01
C PRO A 58 -35.38 11.66 -23.41
N ASN A 59 -34.41 10.76 -23.58
CA ASN A 59 -33.04 10.87 -23.13
C ASN A 59 -32.34 12.03 -23.87
N GLN A 60 -32.52 13.27 -23.39
CA GLN A 60 -31.77 14.43 -23.86
C GLN A 60 -30.54 14.58 -22.97
N ASP A 61 -29.40 14.15 -23.49
CA ASP A 61 -28.09 14.38 -22.90
C ASP A 61 -27.81 15.89 -22.82
N PRO A 62 -27.77 16.50 -21.61
CA PRO A 62 -27.54 17.93 -21.45
C PRO A 62 -26.13 18.38 -21.86
N SER A 63 -25.24 17.44 -22.25
CA SER A 63 -23.88 17.74 -22.70
C SER A 63 -23.80 18.29 -24.14
N GLN A 64 -24.90 18.28 -24.90
CA GLN A 64 -24.91 18.69 -26.33
C GLN A 64 -25.14 20.20 -26.57
N MET A 65 -25.30 21.02 -25.53
CA MET A 65 -25.58 22.46 -25.68
C MET A 65 -24.47 23.40 -25.22
N LEU A 66 -23.28 22.89 -24.86
CA LEU A 66 -22.17 23.77 -24.50
C LEU A 66 -21.47 24.30 -25.76
N PRO A 67 -21.43 25.63 -25.99
CA PRO A 67 -20.68 26.21 -27.09
C PRO A 67 -19.19 25.88 -26.95
N THR A 68 -18.57 25.47 -28.05
CA THR A 68 -17.11 25.28 -28.17
C THR A 68 -16.40 26.53 -27.68
N ALA A 69 -15.74 26.43 -26.53
CA ALA A 69 -14.90 27.50 -26.03
C ALA A 69 -13.76 27.77 -27.02
N PRO A 70 -13.43 29.03 -27.32
CA PRO A 70 -12.29 29.35 -28.16
C PRO A 70 -11.01 28.78 -27.53
N ASN A 71 -10.22 28.06 -28.34
CA ASN A 71 -8.93 27.55 -27.93
C ASN A 71 -8.10 28.70 -27.32
N PRO A 72 -7.59 28.56 -26.08
CA PRO A 72 -6.69 29.57 -25.54
C PRO A 72 -5.44 29.65 -26.44
N PRO A 73 -4.94 30.85 -26.73
CA PRO A 73 -3.72 31.02 -27.51
C PRO A 73 -2.59 30.26 -26.82
N GLN A 74 -1.95 29.35 -27.56
CA GLN A 74 -0.73 28.68 -27.13
C GLN A 74 0.37 29.73 -27.02
N ALA A 75 0.55 30.29 -25.82
CA ALA A 75 1.65 31.19 -25.53
C ALA A 75 2.94 30.38 -25.61
N ASN A 76 3.74 30.62 -26.65
CA ASN A 76 5.13 30.18 -26.74
C ASN A 76 5.91 30.85 -25.60
N LEU A 77 5.98 30.17 -24.46
CA LEU A 77 6.75 30.61 -23.30
C LEU A 77 8.24 30.60 -23.68
N SER A 78 8.85 31.78 -23.63
CA SER A 78 10.28 31.94 -23.83
C SER A 78 11.08 31.23 -22.73
N ALA A 79 12.32 30.80 -23.02
CA ALA A 79 13.19 30.12 -22.06
C ALA A 79 13.40 30.91 -20.75
N ALA A 80 13.33 32.24 -20.81
CA ALA A 80 13.44 33.11 -19.64
C ALA A 80 12.23 33.05 -18.69
N GLN A 81 11.05 32.66 -19.18
CA GLN A 81 9.88 32.42 -18.32
C GLN A 81 9.91 31.04 -17.68
N ALA A 82 10.62 30.06 -18.25
CA ALA A 82 10.79 28.73 -17.66
C ALA A 82 11.64 28.76 -16.37
N GLU A 83 12.63 29.66 -16.28
CA GLU A 83 13.45 29.84 -15.06
C GLU A 83 12.71 30.64 -13.97
N ALA A 84 11.76 31.51 -14.34
CA ALA A 84 10.94 32.25 -13.38
C ALA A 84 9.88 31.36 -12.70
N VAL A 85 9.31 30.35 -13.38
CA VAL A 85 8.44 29.35 -12.72
C VAL A 85 9.25 28.38 -11.84
N ALA A 86 10.53 28.15 -12.15
CA ALA A 86 11.42 27.33 -11.34
C ALA A 86 11.87 28.03 -10.04
N SER A 87 11.85 29.37 -10.01
CA SER A 87 12.29 30.17 -8.85
C SER A 87 11.16 30.77 -8.01
N ALA A 88 9.91 30.73 -8.47
CA ALA A 88 8.74 31.31 -7.79
C ALA A 88 8.02 30.38 -6.79
N SER A 89 8.55 29.18 -6.51
CA SER A 89 8.02 28.28 -5.50
C SER A 89 9.07 27.79 -4.51
N ALA A 90 9.93 28.69 -4.02
CA ALA A 90 10.51 28.54 -2.68
C ALA A 90 9.43 28.74 -1.59
N ALA A 91 8.24 28.18 -1.83
CA ALA A 91 7.21 28.11 -0.82
C ALA A 91 7.76 27.22 0.29
N LYS A 92 7.59 27.65 1.54
CA LYS A 92 7.89 26.87 2.75
C LYS A 92 7.24 25.47 2.75
N ASN A 93 6.35 25.19 1.80
CA ASN A 93 5.63 23.95 1.63
C ASN A 93 6.57 22.79 1.33
N CYS A 94 6.56 21.79 2.21
CA CYS A 94 7.20 20.52 1.95
C CYS A 94 6.46 19.79 0.82
N SER A 95 7.17 19.57 -0.30
CA SER A 95 6.68 18.78 -1.42
C SER A 95 7.81 17.90 -1.93
N VAL A 96 7.81 16.64 -1.53
CA VAL A 96 8.80 15.65 -1.96
C VAL A 96 8.11 14.39 -2.43
N SER A 97 8.73 13.69 -3.37
CA SER A 97 8.20 12.44 -3.89
C SER A 97 9.31 11.45 -4.25
N ALA A 98 8.97 10.17 -4.20
CA ALA A 98 9.80 9.09 -4.69
C ALA A 98 8.91 8.03 -5.36
N SER A 99 9.47 7.28 -6.31
CA SER A 99 8.76 6.19 -6.98
C SER A 99 9.72 5.06 -7.35
N ARG A 100 9.20 3.84 -7.36
CA ARG A 100 9.91 2.63 -7.73
C ARG A 100 9.01 1.75 -8.61
N SER A 101 9.62 1.16 -9.63
CA SER A 101 8.93 0.15 -10.44
C SER A 101 9.02 -1.22 -9.77
N MET A 102 7.92 -1.98 -9.78
CA MET A 102 7.89 -3.33 -9.21
C MET A 102 6.76 -4.18 -9.81
N PRO A 103 6.90 -5.52 -9.78
CA PRO A 103 5.80 -6.41 -10.15
C PRO A 103 4.68 -6.32 -9.10
N ILE A 104 3.43 -6.18 -9.55
CA ILE A 104 2.26 -6.03 -8.67
C ILE A 104 1.30 -7.21 -8.82
N ARG A 105 0.87 -7.49 -10.06
CA ARG A 105 -0.11 -8.54 -10.34
C ARG A 105 0.54 -9.84 -10.77
N ASN A 106 1.64 -9.74 -11.52
CA ASN A 106 2.45 -10.88 -11.94
C ASN A 106 3.90 -10.41 -12.14
N TRP A 107 4.82 -11.37 -12.27
CA TRP A 107 6.26 -11.10 -12.37
C TRP A 107 6.70 -10.46 -13.70
N ASN A 108 5.84 -10.48 -14.72
CA ASN A 108 6.15 -9.99 -16.06
C ASN A 108 5.52 -8.63 -16.36
N ASN A 109 4.66 -8.11 -15.48
CA ASN A 109 3.98 -6.83 -15.64
C ASN A 109 4.31 -5.91 -14.45
N PHE A 110 5.11 -4.89 -14.75
CA PHE A 110 5.61 -3.93 -13.79
C PHE A 110 4.66 -2.74 -13.69
N GLY A 111 4.20 -2.46 -12.47
CA GLY A 111 3.60 -1.18 -12.14
C GLY A 111 4.59 -0.28 -11.42
N SER A 112 4.06 0.60 -10.58
CA SER A 112 4.86 1.48 -9.74
C SER A 112 4.26 1.63 -8.36
N ILE A 113 5.10 1.63 -7.34
CA ILE A 113 4.77 2.26 -6.05
C ILE A 113 5.36 3.66 -6.06
N SER A 114 4.61 4.63 -5.53
CA SER A 114 5.07 6.00 -5.37
C SER A 114 4.64 6.52 -4.02
N ALA A 115 5.36 7.49 -3.49
CA ALA A 115 4.99 8.21 -2.30
C ALA A 115 5.18 9.70 -2.55
N VAL A 116 4.19 10.50 -2.15
CA VAL A 116 4.23 11.95 -2.24
C VAL A 116 3.91 12.51 -0.87
N ALA A 117 4.80 13.34 -0.34
CA ALA A 117 4.56 14.10 0.88
C ALA A 117 4.14 15.52 0.53
N VAL A 118 3.09 16.00 1.20
CA VAL A 118 2.60 17.38 1.08
C VAL A 118 2.32 17.91 2.48
N GLY A 119 2.80 19.12 2.77
CA GLY A 119 2.52 19.82 4.02
C GLY A 119 3.16 21.21 4.07
N GLU A 120 2.80 22.00 5.07
CA GLU A 120 3.47 23.28 5.34
C GLU A 120 4.90 23.08 5.86
N ASN A 121 5.16 22.02 6.64
CA ASN A 121 6.47 21.65 7.14
C ASN A 121 6.74 20.16 6.90
N CYS A 122 8.01 19.76 6.70
CA CYS A 122 8.33 18.37 6.35
C CYS A 122 8.15 17.38 7.51
N GLY A 123 8.39 17.79 8.76
CA GLY A 123 8.15 16.91 9.91
C GLY A 123 6.67 16.67 10.23
N THR A 124 5.77 17.53 9.74
CA THR A 124 4.31 17.39 9.93
C THR A 124 3.56 17.07 8.63
N ALA A 125 4.28 16.82 7.52
CA ALA A 125 3.68 16.52 6.23
C ALA A 125 2.88 15.21 6.25
N VAL A 126 1.88 15.10 5.38
CA VAL A 126 1.17 13.84 5.12
C VAL A 126 1.82 13.17 3.93
N VAL A 127 2.32 11.95 4.14
CA VAL A 127 2.90 11.09 3.11
C VAL A 127 1.80 10.17 2.57
N ARG A 128 1.55 10.24 1.25
CA ARG A 128 0.59 9.37 0.57
C ARG A 128 1.33 8.39 -0.34
N PHE A 129 1.29 7.12 0.01
CA PHE A 129 1.73 6.00 -0.81
C PHE A 129 0.63 5.63 -1.81
N VAL A 130 1.00 5.45 -3.07
CA VAL A 130 0.10 5.09 -4.16
C VAL A 130 0.71 3.97 -4.96
N LEU A 131 -0.03 2.89 -5.09
CA LEU A 131 0.30 1.75 -5.94
C LEU A 131 -0.48 1.86 -7.24
N LYS A 132 0.21 1.79 -8.39
CA LYS A 132 -0.37 1.94 -9.73
C LYS A 132 0.03 0.80 -10.64
N THR A 133 -0.86 0.39 -11.55
CA THR A 133 -0.55 -0.51 -12.65
C THR A 133 0.36 0.16 -13.70
N SER A 134 0.83 -0.64 -14.67
CA SER A 134 1.64 -0.16 -15.80
C SER A 134 0.93 0.91 -16.66
N ASP A 135 -0.40 0.86 -16.76
CA ASP A 135 -1.25 1.85 -17.44
C ASP A 135 -1.59 3.08 -16.56
N GLY A 136 -1.03 3.16 -15.35
CA GLY A 136 -1.17 4.32 -14.46
C GLY A 136 -2.43 4.33 -13.59
N ARG A 137 -3.30 3.31 -13.67
CA ARG A 137 -4.48 3.18 -12.82
C ARG A 137 -4.07 2.92 -11.37
N THR A 138 -4.60 3.71 -10.44
CA THR A 138 -4.41 3.53 -9.00
C THR A 138 -5.12 2.27 -8.52
N LEU A 139 -4.39 1.42 -7.81
CA LEU A 139 -4.89 0.19 -7.23
C LEU A 139 -5.08 0.28 -5.71
N PHE A 140 -4.19 1.02 -5.06
CA PHE A 140 -4.19 1.13 -3.60
C PHE A 140 -3.58 2.47 -3.18
N THR A 141 -4.08 3.03 -2.09
CA THR A 141 -3.56 4.25 -1.48
C THR A 141 -3.50 4.08 0.03
N LEU A 142 -2.38 4.48 0.62
CA LEU A 142 -2.16 4.53 2.06
C LEU A 142 -1.62 5.92 2.41
N SER A 143 -2.14 6.54 3.47
CA SER A 143 -1.65 7.82 3.97
C SER A 143 -1.10 7.63 5.38
N ALA A 144 0.05 8.24 5.65
CA ALA A 144 0.68 8.27 6.98
C ALA A 144 1.31 9.65 7.22
N PRO A 145 1.29 10.18 8.45
CA PRO A 145 2.06 11.37 8.81
C PRO A 145 3.57 11.09 8.71
N ALA A 146 4.36 12.12 8.40
CA ALA A 146 5.83 12.01 8.26
C ALA A 146 6.52 11.39 9.48
N ARG A 147 6.04 11.69 10.70
CA ARG A 147 6.55 11.09 11.94
C ARG A 147 6.49 9.56 11.97
N ASP A 148 5.56 8.94 11.24
CA ASP A 148 5.46 7.47 11.16
C ASP A 148 6.55 6.86 10.27
N LEU A 149 7.32 7.69 9.57
CA LEU A 149 8.51 7.32 8.80
C LEU A 149 9.82 7.62 9.56
N ASP A 150 9.74 7.86 10.88
CA ASP A 150 10.90 8.23 11.73
C ASP A 150 11.54 9.57 11.31
N VAL A 151 10.69 10.52 10.92
CA VAL A 151 11.10 11.87 10.51
C VAL A 151 10.89 12.85 11.68
N ALA A 152 11.95 13.58 12.03
CA ALA A 152 11.89 14.63 13.06
C ALA A 152 10.98 15.79 12.67
N GLU A 153 10.45 16.52 13.65
CA GLU A 153 9.50 17.63 13.43
C GLU A 153 10.12 18.79 12.62
N ASP A 154 11.42 19.04 12.80
CA ASP A 154 12.21 20.06 12.12
C ASP A 154 12.97 19.54 10.88
N ALA A 155 12.63 18.34 10.40
CA ALA A 155 13.33 17.71 9.30
C ALA A 155 13.30 18.56 8.01
N SER A 156 14.40 18.50 7.26
CA SER A 156 14.49 19.09 5.93
C SER A 156 13.72 18.26 4.88
N ALA A 157 13.49 18.84 3.69
CA ALA A 157 12.93 18.13 2.55
C ALA A 157 13.78 16.91 2.15
N ASP A 158 15.11 17.04 2.18
CA ASP A 158 16.02 15.93 1.86
C ASP A 158 15.93 14.80 2.88
N ALA A 159 15.82 15.13 4.17
CA ALA A 159 15.64 14.12 5.23
C ALA A 159 14.32 13.36 5.05
N LEU A 160 13.22 14.07 4.77
CA LEU A 160 11.93 13.42 4.49
C LEU A 160 11.99 12.57 3.21
N LYS A 161 12.61 13.06 2.14
CA LYS A 161 12.77 12.30 0.89
C LYS A 161 13.55 11.00 1.14
N ALA A 162 14.65 11.06 1.87
CA ALA A 162 15.44 9.88 2.22
C ALA A 162 14.64 8.88 3.09
N ALA A 163 13.81 9.37 4.01
CA ALA A 163 12.92 8.52 4.80
C ALA A 163 11.86 7.84 3.93
N ILE A 164 11.25 8.57 2.99
CA ILE A 164 10.31 8.03 2.01
C ILE A 164 10.98 6.95 1.16
N GLU A 165 12.14 7.24 0.58
CA GLU A 165 12.88 6.29 -0.27
C GLU A 165 13.22 5.00 0.47
N ARG A 166 13.57 5.08 1.76
CA ARG A 166 13.83 3.93 2.63
C ARG A 166 12.57 3.13 2.96
N SER A 167 11.42 3.80 3.05
CA SER A 167 10.13 3.15 3.36
C SER A 167 9.51 2.43 2.17
N LEU A 168 9.88 2.81 0.93
CA LEU A 168 9.45 2.11 -0.27
C LEU A 168 10.16 0.75 -0.39
N PRO A 169 9.45 -0.35 -0.66
CA PRO A 169 10.09 -1.64 -0.82
C PRO A 169 11.03 -1.66 -2.03
N ASP A 170 12.17 -2.35 -1.92
CA ASP A 170 13.11 -2.57 -3.04
C ASP A 170 12.57 -3.58 -4.06
N SER A 171 11.76 -4.54 -3.60
CA SER A 171 11.21 -5.61 -4.42
C SER A 171 9.93 -6.18 -3.82
N ALA A 172 9.12 -6.82 -4.67
CA ALA A 172 8.01 -7.65 -4.20
C ALA A 172 8.52 -9.02 -3.70
N VAL A 173 7.81 -9.59 -2.73
CA VAL A 173 8.06 -10.93 -2.19
C VAL A 173 7.16 -11.94 -2.87
N ARG A 174 7.65 -13.17 -2.98
CA ARG A 174 6.91 -14.32 -3.50
C ARG A 174 5.86 -14.78 -2.49
N ALA A 175 4.58 -14.82 -2.88
CA ALA A 175 3.51 -15.28 -2.00
C ALA A 175 3.75 -16.69 -1.45
N ALA A 176 4.44 -17.57 -2.18
CA ALA A 176 4.80 -18.91 -1.71
C ALA A 176 5.64 -18.93 -0.41
N ALA A 177 6.28 -17.82 -0.04
CA ALA A 177 7.03 -17.67 1.21
C ALA A 177 6.14 -17.53 2.44
N TYR A 178 4.85 -17.25 2.27
CA TYR A 178 3.88 -17.14 3.36
C TYR A 178 3.37 -18.52 3.81
N PRO A 179 2.95 -18.67 5.08
CA PRO A 179 2.52 -19.96 5.63
C PRO A 179 1.23 -20.46 4.96
N GLN A 180 1.02 -21.78 4.97
CA GLN A 180 -0.24 -22.34 4.50
C GLN A 180 -1.39 -22.09 5.47
N TRP A 181 -2.56 -21.75 4.92
CA TRP A 181 -3.82 -21.69 5.64
C TRP A 181 -4.46 -23.09 5.67
N LYS A 182 -4.15 -23.84 6.73
CA LYS A 182 -4.70 -25.18 6.97
C LYS A 182 -6.23 -25.14 7.11
N GLU A 183 -6.86 -26.27 6.79
CA GLU A 183 -8.31 -26.42 6.93
C GLU A 183 -8.77 -26.28 8.37
N GLY A 184 -9.87 -25.54 8.57
CA GLY A 184 -10.42 -25.27 9.89
C GLY A 184 -9.55 -24.38 10.79
N ALA A 185 -8.37 -23.96 10.34
CA ALA A 185 -7.52 -23.05 11.10
C ALA A 185 -8.02 -21.60 10.99
N ALA A 186 -7.74 -20.82 12.03
CA ALA A 186 -7.93 -19.38 11.97
C ALA A 186 -7.08 -18.74 10.86
N THR A 187 -7.52 -17.55 10.41
CA THR A 187 -6.91 -16.77 9.36
C THR A 187 -5.43 -16.47 9.64
N PRO A 188 -4.47 -16.86 8.78
CA PRO A 188 -3.07 -16.57 9.00
C PRO A 188 -2.82 -15.08 8.85
N LEU A 189 -2.02 -14.51 9.77
CA LEU A 189 -1.43 -13.18 9.64
C LEU A 189 -2.43 -12.03 9.41
N GLY A 190 -3.70 -12.20 9.80
CA GLY A 190 -4.73 -11.17 9.65
C GLY A 190 -5.06 -10.82 8.19
N THR A 191 -4.93 -11.76 7.25
CA THR A 191 -5.29 -11.55 5.85
C THR A 191 -6.78 -11.16 5.68
N GLU A 192 -7.06 -10.24 4.75
CA GLU A 192 -8.42 -9.84 4.34
C GLU A 192 -9.01 -10.77 3.28
N PHE A 193 -8.20 -11.65 2.71
CA PHE A 193 -8.64 -12.67 1.76
C PHE A 193 -9.36 -13.83 2.48
N ASN A 194 -10.31 -14.46 1.79
CA ASN A 194 -10.78 -15.78 2.20
C ASN A 194 -9.70 -16.85 1.93
N ARG A 195 -9.88 -18.06 2.50
CA ARG A 195 -8.90 -19.15 2.40
C ARG A 195 -8.59 -19.55 0.96
N GLU A 196 -9.62 -19.67 0.11
CA GLU A 196 -9.46 -20.09 -1.27
C GLU A 196 -8.61 -19.09 -2.07
N THR A 197 -8.95 -17.80 -1.99
CA THR A 197 -8.19 -16.73 -2.65
C THR A 197 -6.77 -16.64 -2.11
N TYR A 198 -6.57 -16.74 -0.79
CA TYR A 198 -5.24 -16.72 -0.17
C TYR A 198 -4.36 -17.87 -0.69
N GLU A 199 -4.88 -19.10 -0.69
CA GLU A 199 -4.15 -20.26 -1.18
C GLU A 199 -3.90 -20.18 -2.70
N ALA A 200 -4.81 -19.61 -3.49
CA ALA A 200 -4.62 -19.36 -4.91
C ALA A 200 -3.47 -18.37 -5.17
N ILE A 201 -3.42 -17.25 -4.43
CA ILE A 201 -2.33 -16.27 -4.48
C ILE A 201 -0.99 -16.96 -4.17
N ARG A 202 -0.95 -17.81 -3.13
CA ARG A 202 0.23 -18.57 -2.71
C ARG A 202 0.68 -19.57 -3.79
N ALA A 203 -0.24 -20.37 -4.30
CA ALA A 203 0.01 -21.41 -5.28
C ALA A 203 0.53 -20.84 -6.62
N GLN A 204 -0.03 -19.70 -7.05
CA GLN A 204 0.42 -18.98 -8.25
C GLN A 204 1.69 -18.15 -8.01
N ASN A 205 2.15 -18.09 -6.75
CA ASN A 205 3.33 -17.36 -6.35
C ASN A 205 3.29 -15.88 -6.76
N LEU A 206 2.13 -15.24 -6.59
CA LEU A 206 1.94 -13.85 -7.01
C LEU A 206 2.83 -12.89 -6.21
N PRO A 207 3.15 -11.69 -6.76
CA PRO A 207 3.90 -10.68 -6.04
C PRO A 207 3.14 -10.16 -4.81
N VAL A 208 3.87 -9.97 -3.72
CA VAL A 208 3.39 -9.38 -2.46
C VAL A 208 4.23 -8.15 -2.16
N ILE A 209 3.59 -7.01 -1.94
CA ILE A 209 4.25 -5.73 -1.70
C ILE A 209 4.07 -5.36 -0.25
N CYS A 210 5.18 -5.15 0.46
CA CYS A 210 5.15 -4.84 1.89
C CYS A 210 5.64 -3.41 2.14
N ILE A 211 4.83 -2.62 2.82
CA ILE A 211 5.20 -1.29 3.30
C ILE A 211 5.50 -1.41 4.78
N LYS A 212 6.69 -1.00 5.19
CA LYS A 212 7.11 -0.94 6.59
C LYS A 212 7.21 0.53 7.00
N LEU A 213 6.32 0.93 7.90
CA LEU A 213 6.43 2.22 8.58
C LEU A 213 7.25 2.01 9.87
N ALA A 214 7.81 3.08 10.41
CA ALA A 214 8.61 3.01 11.63
C ALA A 214 7.73 2.81 12.88
N SER A 215 6.57 3.46 12.92
CA SER A 215 5.65 3.42 14.07
C SER A 215 4.52 2.38 13.95
N ALA A 216 4.37 1.74 12.79
CA ALA A 216 3.29 0.78 12.54
C ALA A 216 3.84 -0.58 12.08
N PRO A 217 3.11 -1.68 12.35
CA PRO A 217 3.50 -2.97 11.84
C PRO A 217 3.57 -2.99 10.31
N GLN A 218 4.43 -3.86 9.77
CA GLN A 218 4.56 -4.02 8.34
C GLN A 218 3.22 -4.51 7.75
N THR A 219 2.73 -3.78 6.74
CA THR A 219 1.50 -4.16 6.04
C THR A 219 1.85 -4.65 4.65
N CYS A 220 1.42 -5.86 4.32
CA CYS A 220 1.68 -6.49 3.04
C CYS A 220 0.39 -6.64 2.24
N PHE A 221 0.47 -6.33 0.94
CA PHE A 221 -0.66 -6.32 0.01
C PHE A 221 -0.41 -7.29 -1.14
N ALA A 222 -1.47 -7.91 -1.64
CA ALA A 222 -1.44 -8.75 -2.83
C ALA A 222 -2.65 -8.44 -3.72
N SER A 223 -2.54 -8.80 -5.00
CA SER A 223 -3.68 -8.75 -5.94
C SER A 223 -4.50 -10.03 -5.84
N ASP A 224 -5.82 -9.87 -5.75
CA ASP A 224 -6.76 -10.96 -6.00
C ASP A 224 -6.61 -11.40 -7.48
N PRO A 225 -6.36 -12.70 -7.78
CA PRO A 225 -6.22 -13.17 -9.15
C PRO A 225 -7.51 -13.08 -9.97
N ASN A 226 -8.68 -13.08 -9.31
CA ASN A 226 -9.98 -13.10 -9.98
C ASN A 226 -10.51 -11.68 -10.18
N SER A 227 -10.54 -10.87 -9.12
CA SER A 227 -11.09 -9.50 -9.18
C SER A 227 -10.07 -8.44 -9.58
N ASN A 228 -8.77 -8.73 -9.47
CA ASN A 228 -7.67 -7.77 -9.60
C ASN A 228 -7.69 -6.63 -8.56
N GLU A 229 -8.46 -6.76 -7.48
CA GLU A 229 -8.43 -5.84 -6.34
C GLU A 229 -7.17 -6.07 -5.50
N ILE A 230 -6.62 -5.00 -4.93
CA ILE A 230 -5.53 -5.10 -3.95
C ILE A 230 -6.15 -5.16 -2.55
N LYS A 231 -5.78 -6.18 -1.78
CA LYS A 231 -6.20 -6.34 -0.37
C LYS A 231 -4.99 -6.68 0.51
N THR A 232 -5.16 -6.52 1.80
CA THR A 232 -4.12 -6.83 2.79
C THR A 232 -3.94 -8.34 2.89
N LEU A 233 -2.74 -8.83 2.58
CA LEU A 233 -2.35 -10.24 2.72
C LEU A 233 -1.83 -10.54 4.12
N SER A 234 -1.17 -9.57 4.77
CA SER A 234 -0.64 -9.75 6.12
C SER A 234 -0.50 -8.42 6.83
N ARG A 235 -0.84 -8.42 8.12
CA ARG A 235 -0.50 -7.38 9.08
C ARG A 235 0.49 -8.00 10.06
N GLY A 236 1.70 -7.46 10.10
CA GLY A 236 2.76 -7.88 11.04
C GLY A 236 2.53 -7.41 12.46
#